data_AF-A0A9X1K9S1-F1
#
_entry.id   AF-A0A9X1K9S1-F1
#
_cell.length_a   1.000
_cell.length_b   1.000
_cell.length_c   1.000
_cell.angle_alpha   90.00
_cell.angle_beta   90.00
_cell.angle_gamma   90.00
#
_symmetry.space_group_name_H-M   'P 1'
#
loop_
_entity.id
_entity.type
_entity.pdbx_description
1 polymer ?
#
loop_
_entity_poly.entity_id
_entity_poly.type
_entity_poly.pdbx_seq_one_letter_code
_entity_poly.pdbx_strand_id
1 'polypeptide(L)'
;MVLNILFDHNGNFMWSSLATLASFIAACLAYRSSSKNSKIQKEIAQQQIDANLKAKARIEWITEVRNLVSKYLSYLFDIKILVSRMQDIEEELSGLEKKMNQEPTYINRQKELKIKQLKKEEELMICIQESILTAEKILLHFSKKDEHKAIEKELSDSVDIIKDIEAREARPGFYNLHLPKTDKTYASEMRGLIDNSITSIRNIFREYLKTEWDRAKKGE
;
A
#
# COMPACT_ATOMS: atom_id res chain seq x y z
N MET A 1 -66.64 31.88 11.53
CA MET A 1 -65.87 31.91 12.79
C MET A 1 -64.68 32.87 12.74
N VAL A 2 -63.87 32.91 11.66
CA VAL A 2 -62.72 33.84 11.54
C VAL A 2 -63.13 35.32 11.37
N LEU A 3 -64.28 35.60 10.74
CA LEU A 3 -64.79 36.98 10.54
C LEU A 3 -65.14 37.72 11.85
N ASN A 4 -65.45 37.02 12.95
CA ASN A 4 -65.76 37.65 14.25
C ASN A 4 -64.53 38.17 15.01
N ILE A 5 -63.31 37.92 14.52
CA ILE A 5 -62.06 38.36 15.17
C ILE A 5 -61.63 39.75 14.67
N LEU A 6 -62.13 40.18 13.50
CA LEU A 6 -61.73 41.42 12.83
C LEU A 6 -62.66 42.61 13.09
N PHE A 7 -63.81 42.38 13.73
CA PHE A 7 -64.82 43.40 14.01
C PHE A 7 -65.21 43.39 15.48
N ASP A 8 -65.33 44.57 16.10
CA ASP A 8 -65.79 44.70 17.49
C ASP A 8 -67.32 44.50 17.62
N HIS A 9 -67.85 44.51 18.85
CA HIS A 9 -69.29 44.37 19.10
C HIS A 9 -70.15 45.51 18.50
N ASN A 10 -69.53 46.62 18.09
CA ASN A 10 -70.16 47.77 17.44
C ASN A 10 -70.05 47.72 15.91
N GLY A 11 -69.44 46.67 15.34
CA GLY A 11 -69.24 46.50 13.90
C GLY A 11 -68.04 47.29 13.33
N ASN A 12 -67.18 47.87 14.19
CA ASN A 12 -65.99 48.59 13.75
C ASN A 12 -64.81 47.65 13.49
N PHE A 13 -64.07 47.91 12.41
CA PHE A 13 -62.90 47.11 12.03
C PHE A 13 -61.73 47.32 13.00
N MET A 14 -61.23 46.24 13.59
CA MET A 14 -60.10 46.28 14.52
C MET A 14 -58.77 46.08 13.79
N TRP A 15 -58.10 47.18 13.45
CA TRP A 15 -56.76 47.16 12.85
C TRP A 15 -55.71 46.42 13.70
N SER A 16 -55.86 46.45 15.03
CA SER A 16 -55.02 45.70 15.96
C SER A 16 -55.13 44.19 15.74
N SER A 17 -56.33 43.65 15.55
CA SER A 17 -56.58 42.23 15.26
C SER A 17 -55.98 41.79 13.92
N LEU A 18 -56.03 42.65 12.89
CA LEU A 18 -55.38 42.39 11.61
C LEU A 18 -53.85 42.35 11.76
N ALA A 19 -53.28 43.28 12.52
CA ALA A 19 -51.85 43.33 12.79
C ALA A 19 -51.35 42.11 13.58
N THR A 20 -52.10 41.62 14.57
CA THR A 20 -51.77 40.38 15.30
C THR A 20 -51.84 39.16 14.40
N LEU A 21 -52.83 39.08 13.51
CA LEU A 21 -52.94 37.96 12.57
C LEU A 21 -51.77 37.95 11.57
N ALA A 22 -51.41 39.11 11.02
CA ALA A 22 -50.26 39.27 10.14
C ALA A 22 -48.94 38.91 10.85
N SER A 23 -48.78 39.35 12.10
CA SER A 23 -47.60 39.01 12.92
C SER A 23 -47.53 37.53 13.26
N PHE A 24 -48.67 36.87 13.53
CA PHE A 24 -48.72 35.43 13.77
C PHE A 24 -48.36 34.62 12.52
N ILE A 25 -48.86 35.01 11.35
CA ILE A 25 -48.49 34.39 10.06
C ILE A 25 -46.99 34.57 9.79
N ALA A 26 -46.46 35.79 10.00
CA ALA A 26 -45.03 36.06 9.84
C ALA A 26 -44.18 35.21 10.80
N ALA A 27 -44.60 35.06 12.07
CA ALA A 27 -43.93 34.20 13.04
C ALA A 27 -43.96 32.72 12.64
N CYS A 28 -45.08 32.21 12.13
CA CYS A 28 -45.17 30.83 11.62
C CYS A 28 -44.27 30.59 10.40
N LEU A 29 -44.18 31.55 9.48
CA LEU A 29 -43.30 31.49 8.32
C LEU A 29 -41.82 31.53 8.74
N ALA A 30 -41.46 32.40 9.68
CA ALA A 30 -40.11 32.49 10.24
C ALA A 30 -39.70 31.19 10.97
N TYR A 31 -40.61 30.61 11.77
CA TYR A 31 -40.37 29.34 12.45
C TYR A 31 -40.17 28.18 11.47
N ARG A 32 -41.01 28.07 10.43
CA ARG A 32 -40.85 27.05 9.38
C ARG A 32 -39.55 27.23 8.60
N SER A 33 -39.18 28.47 8.28
CA SER A 33 -37.91 28.79 7.61
C SER A 33 -36.72 28.39 8.49
N SER A 34 -36.71 28.77 9.77
CA SER A 34 -35.66 28.42 10.74
C SER A 34 -35.55 26.91 10.97
N SER A 35 -36.68 26.21 11.08
CA SER A 35 -36.70 24.75 11.21
C SER A 35 -36.13 24.05 9.96
N LYS A 36 -36.47 24.51 8.75
CA LYS A 36 -35.87 23.98 7.51
C LYS A 36 -34.38 24.29 7.44
N ASN A 37 -33.97 25.51 7.81
CA ASN A 37 -32.58 25.94 7.77
C ASN A 37 -31.71 25.13 8.74
N SER A 38 -32.19 24.87 9.95
CA SER A 38 -31.48 24.02 10.92
C SER A 38 -31.35 22.56 10.46
N LYS A 39 -32.34 22.01 9.74
CA LYS A 39 -32.25 20.68 9.12
C LYS A 39 -31.21 20.64 8.00
N ILE A 40 -31.24 21.62 7.10
CA ILE A 40 -30.26 21.73 6.01
C ILE A 40 -28.84 21.89 6.58
N GLN A 41 -28.65 22.68 7.63
CA GLN A 41 -27.35 22.81 8.31
C GLN A 41 -26.87 21.49 8.92
N LYS A 42 -27.78 20.71 9.54
CA LYS A 42 -27.44 19.37 10.05
C LYS A 42 -27.05 18.41 8.92
N GLU A 43 -27.78 18.41 7.81
CA GLU A 43 -27.47 17.58 6.65
C GLU A 43 -26.12 17.95 6.02
N ILE A 44 -25.84 19.25 5.85
CA ILE A 44 -24.54 19.75 5.37
C ILE A 44 -23.42 19.35 6.34
N ALA A 45 -23.63 19.51 7.65
CA ALA A 45 -22.65 19.11 8.65
C ALA A 45 -22.39 17.60 8.62
N GLN A 46 -23.43 16.78 8.47
CA GLN A 46 -23.28 15.33 8.33
C GLN A 46 -22.53 14.95 7.05
N GLN A 47 -22.86 15.56 5.91
CA GLN A 47 -22.15 15.33 4.65
C GLN A 47 -20.67 15.73 4.75
N GLN A 48 -20.36 16.82 5.45
CA GLN A 48 -18.98 17.24 5.72
C GLN A 48 -18.26 16.25 6.63
N ILE A 49 -18.91 15.74 7.68
CA ILE A 49 -18.36 14.72 8.57
C ILE A 49 -18.06 13.44 7.79
N ASP A 50 -19.02 12.96 6.99
CA ASP A 50 -18.87 11.74 6.19
C ASP A 50 -17.76 11.87 5.14
N ALA A 51 -17.69 13.01 4.45
CA ALA A 51 -16.62 13.30 3.48
C ALA A 51 -15.24 13.34 4.16
N ASN A 52 -15.14 14.01 5.33
CA ASN A 52 -13.90 14.05 6.11
C ASN A 52 -13.49 12.65 6.59
N LEU A 53 -14.44 11.83 7.02
CA LEU A 53 -14.18 10.46 7.47
C LEU A 53 -13.66 9.59 6.32
N LYS A 54 -14.27 9.68 5.13
CA LYS A 54 -13.81 8.98 3.92
C LYS A 54 -12.42 9.42 3.50
N ALA A 55 -12.16 10.73 3.45
CA ALA A 55 -10.85 11.27 3.10
C ALA A 55 -9.77 10.80 4.09
N LYS A 56 -10.07 10.81 5.39
CA LYS A 56 -9.17 10.31 6.43
C LYS A 56 -8.85 8.83 6.25
N ALA A 57 -9.88 7.98 6.12
CA ALA A 57 -9.69 6.54 5.91
C ALA A 57 -8.85 6.25 4.65
N ARG A 58 -9.07 7.00 3.56
CA ARG A 58 -8.27 6.85 2.34
C ARG A 58 -6.82 7.30 2.52
N ILE A 59 -6.56 8.39 3.24
CA ILE A 59 -5.18 8.84 3.55
C ILE A 59 -4.44 7.82 4.43
N GLU A 60 -5.12 7.25 5.43
CA GLU A 60 -4.57 6.19 6.28
C GLU A 60 -4.21 4.96 5.44
N TRP A 61 -5.14 4.50 4.58
CA TRP A 61 -4.90 3.41 3.65
C TRP A 61 -3.74 3.68 2.68
N ILE A 62 -3.66 4.87 2.07
CA ILE A 62 -2.53 5.27 1.22
C ILE A 62 -1.21 5.18 2.00
N THR A 63 -1.19 5.65 3.24
CA THR A 63 0.01 5.67 4.09
C THR A 63 0.47 4.25 4.40
N GLU A 64 -0.46 3.37 4.74
CA GLU A 64 -0.17 1.96 5.00
C GLU A 64 0.40 1.26 3.77
N VAL A 65 -0.22 1.43 2.60
CA VAL A 65 0.28 0.88 1.34
C VAL A 65 1.67 1.42 1.00
N ARG A 66 1.93 2.72 1.18
CA ARG A 66 3.29 3.30 0.96
C ARG A 66 4.34 2.65 1.85
N ASN A 67 4.01 2.41 3.12
CA ASN A 67 4.92 1.78 4.07
C ASN A 67 5.20 0.33 3.68
N LEU A 68 4.18 -0.43 3.28
CA LEU A 68 4.34 -1.81 2.82
C LEU A 68 5.17 -1.88 1.53
N VAL A 69 4.88 -1.03 0.54
CA VAL A 69 5.65 -0.97 -0.71
C VAL A 69 7.09 -0.57 -0.43
N SER A 70 7.33 0.40 0.44
CA SER A 70 8.70 0.78 0.83
C SER A 70 9.46 -0.39 1.43
N LYS A 71 8.83 -1.17 2.33
CA LYS A 71 9.44 -2.37 2.91
C LYS A 71 9.71 -3.43 1.84
N TYR A 72 8.76 -3.66 0.95
CA TYR A 72 8.92 -4.61 -0.15
C TYR A 72 10.10 -4.26 -1.05
N LEU A 73 10.24 -2.99 -1.44
CA LEU A 73 11.38 -2.51 -2.23
C LEU A 73 12.71 -2.69 -1.48
N SER A 74 12.75 -2.45 -0.17
CA SER A 74 13.94 -2.72 0.64
C SER A 74 14.32 -4.20 0.60
N TYR A 75 13.36 -5.11 0.74
CA TYR A 75 13.64 -6.54 0.65
C TYR A 75 14.17 -6.94 -0.73
N LEU A 76 13.61 -6.41 -1.81
CA LEU A 76 14.14 -6.64 -3.16
C LEU A 76 15.61 -6.18 -3.27
N PHE A 77 15.95 -5.01 -2.72
CA PHE A 77 17.33 -4.53 -2.69
C PHE A 77 18.25 -5.43 -1.86
N ASP A 78 17.79 -5.91 -0.70
CA ASP A 78 18.57 -6.78 0.16
C ASP A 78 18.82 -8.15 -0.50
N ILE A 79 17.80 -8.76 -1.11
CA ILE A 79 17.92 -9.99 -1.91
C ILE A 79 18.98 -9.80 -2.99
N LYS A 80 18.89 -8.70 -3.75
CA LYS A 80 19.87 -8.36 -4.80
C LYS A 80 21.30 -8.35 -4.26
N ILE A 81 21.52 -7.69 -3.12
CA ILE A 81 22.85 -7.58 -2.50
C ILE A 81 23.34 -8.92 -1.97
N LEU A 82 22.46 -9.73 -1.38
CA LEU A 82 22.80 -11.02 -0.80
C LEU A 82 23.22 -12.02 -1.87
N VAL A 83 22.43 -12.16 -2.94
CA VAL A 83 22.76 -12.99 -4.12
C VAL A 83 24.13 -12.61 -4.68
N SER A 84 24.41 -11.30 -4.75
CA SER A 84 25.71 -10.80 -5.22
C SER A 84 26.88 -11.28 -4.37
N ARG A 85 26.74 -11.14 -3.04
CA ARG A 85 27.79 -11.49 -2.09
C ARG A 85 28.01 -12.99 -1.99
N MET A 86 26.94 -13.78 -2.18
CA MET A 86 27.04 -15.24 -2.23
C MET A 86 27.83 -15.70 -3.45
N GLN A 87 27.59 -15.08 -4.62
CA GLN A 87 28.38 -15.32 -5.83
C GLN A 87 29.88 -15.01 -5.61
N ASP A 88 30.21 -13.87 -5.01
CA ASP A 88 31.61 -13.50 -4.74
C ASP A 88 32.31 -14.55 -3.83
N ILE A 89 31.59 -15.10 -2.85
CA ILE A 89 32.10 -16.14 -1.96
C ILE A 89 32.31 -17.46 -2.72
N GLU A 90 31.38 -17.85 -3.59
CA GLU A 90 31.49 -19.06 -4.40
C GLU A 90 32.67 -18.99 -5.39
N GLU A 91 32.90 -17.82 -6.01
CA GLU A 91 34.04 -17.59 -6.90
C GLU A 91 35.38 -17.73 -6.14
N GLU A 92 35.47 -17.17 -4.93
CA GLU A 92 36.66 -17.32 -4.07
C GLU A 92 36.87 -18.79 -3.69
N LEU A 93 35.82 -19.50 -3.27
CA LEU A 93 35.88 -20.93 -2.96
C LEU A 93 36.36 -21.76 -4.17
N SER A 94 35.81 -21.52 -5.35
CA SER A 94 36.24 -22.21 -6.57
C SER A 94 37.70 -21.91 -6.93
N GLY A 95 38.16 -20.67 -6.73
CA GLY A 95 39.55 -20.29 -6.93
C GLY A 95 40.51 -21.00 -5.96
N LEU A 96 40.08 -21.23 -4.72
CA LEU A 96 40.83 -21.96 -3.71
C LEU A 96 40.89 -23.47 -4.00
N GLU A 97 39.78 -24.07 -4.46
CA GLU A 97 39.72 -25.49 -4.86
C GLU A 97 40.70 -25.83 -6.00
N LYS A 98 40.97 -24.88 -6.91
CA LYS A 98 41.90 -25.09 -8.03
C LYS A 98 43.37 -25.06 -7.62
N LYS A 99 43.71 -24.48 -6.46
CA LYS A 99 45.09 -24.32 -5.96
C LYS A 99 45.53 -25.46 -5.06
N MET A 100 44.91 -26.64 -5.19
CA MET A 100 44.96 -27.73 -4.22
C MET A 100 46.30 -28.51 -4.22
N ASN A 101 47.37 -27.80 -3.84
CA ASN A 101 48.62 -28.35 -3.30
C ASN A 101 48.82 -27.76 -1.88
N GLN A 102 47.87 -28.11 -1.01
CA GLN A 102 47.91 -28.24 0.47
C GLN A 102 48.86 -27.34 1.28
N GLU A 103 48.46 -26.09 1.54
CA GLU A 103 48.86 -25.39 2.76
C GLU A 103 47.69 -25.29 3.77
N PRO A 104 47.92 -25.49 5.08
CA PRO A 104 46.91 -25.35 6.13
C PRO A 104 46.13 -24.02 6.07
N THR A 105 46.80 -22.96 5.61
CA THR A 105 46.24 -21.62 5.40
C THR A 105 45.03 -21.64 4.46
N TYR A 106 45.09 -22.38 3.34
CA TYR A 106 43.99 -22.47 2.38
C TYR A 106 42.81 -23.27 2.92
N ILE A 107 43.09 -24.33 3.70
CA ILE A 107 42.05 -25.14 4.34
C ILE A 107 41.28 -24.31 5.37
N ASN A 108 41.99 -23.51 6.18
CA ASN A 108 41.35 -22.62 7.15
C ASN A 108 40.49 -21.55 6.46
N ARG A 109 41.00 -20.93 5.39
CA ARG A 109 40.24 -19.94 4.61
C ARG A 109 38.97 -20.54 3.98
N GLN A 110 39.03 -21.75 3.45
CA GLN A 110 37.85 -22.44 2.91
C GLN A 110 36.78 -22.67 3.99
N LYS A 111 37.19 -23.07 5.21
CA LYS A 111 36.25 -23.25 6.34
C LYS A 111 35.58 -21.94 6.71
N GLU A 112 36.33 -20.84 6.80
CA GLU A 112 35.80 -19.50 7.08
C GLU A 112 34.77 -19.06 6.03
N LEU A 113 35.08 -19.23 4.76
CA LEU A 113 34.20 -18.86 3.65
C LEU A 113 32.90 -19.68 3.64
N LYS A 114 32.97 -20.99 3.91
CA LYS A 114 31.78 -21.83 4.03
C LYS A 114 30.87 -21.38 5.18
N ILE A 115 31.43 -21.02 6.33
CA ILE A 115 30.65 -20.45 7.45
C ILE A 115 29.99 -19.13 7.03
N LYS A 116 30.72 -18.28 6.31
CA LYS A 116 30.20 -17.01 5.81
C LYS A 116 29.07 -17.21 4.78
N GLN A 117 29.20 -18.21 3.91
CA GLN A 117 28.19 -18.59 2.93
C GLN A 117 26.90 -19.02 3.61
N LEU A 118 26.98 -19.95 4.57
CA LEU A 118 25.81 -20.43 5.34
C LEU A 118 25.05 -19.29 6.03
N LYS A 119 25.77 -18.33 6.63
CA LYS A 119 25.13 -17.15 7.23
C LYS A 119 24.40 -16.29 6.20
N LYS A 120 24.94 -16.17 4.98
CA LYS A 120 24.31 -15.39 3.90
C LYS A 120 23.11 -16.10 3.30
N GLU A 121 23.14 -17.43 3.21
CA GLU A 121 21.98 -18.25 2.83
C GLU A 121 20.82 -18.07 3.83
N GLU A 122 21.12 -18.06 5.13
CA GLU A 122 20.11 -17.82 6.17
C GLU A 122 19.52 -16.40 6.07
N GLU A 123 20.36 -15.37 5.93
CA GLU A 123 19.92 -13.98 5.70
C GLU A 123 19.04 -13.86 4.43
N LEU A 124 19.41 -14.55 3.35
CA LEU A 124 18.66 -14.56 2.10
C LEU A 124 17.29 -15.20 2.28
N MET A 125 17.20 -16.35 2.95
CA MET A 125 15.95 -17.03 3.23
C MET A 125 14.96 -16.17 4.01
N ILE A 126 15.45 -15.48 5.06
CA ILE A 126 14.62 -14.57 5.86
C ILE A 126 14.09 -13.44 4.95
N CYS A 127 14.98 -12.84 4.16
CA CYS A 127 14.63 -11.74 3.27
C CYS A 127 13.58 -12.16 2.20
N ILE A 128 13.76 -13.34 1.60
CA ILE A 128 12.81 -13.93 0.65
C ILE A 128 11.42 -14.12 1.29
N GLN A 129 11.37 -14.73 2.47
CA GLN A 129 10.12 -15.00 3.15
C GLN A 129 9.39 -13.71 3.55
N GLU A 130 10.12 -12.73 4.08
CA GLU A 130 9.57 -11.43 4.44
C GLU A 130 9.10 -10.64 3.21
N SER A 131 9.83 -10.75 2.09
CA SER A 131 9.45 -10.18 0.81
C SER A 131 8.11 -10.73 0.31
N ILE A 132 7.98 -12.06 0.21
CA ILE A 132 6.75 -12.73 -0.24
C ILE A 132 5.57 -12.34 0.66
N LEU A 133 5.74 -12.42 1.98
CA LEU A 133 4.69 -12.03 2.94
C LEU A 133 4.27 -10.56 2.79
N THR A 134 5.22 -9.68 2.49
CA THR A 134 4.93 -8.26 2.29
C THR A 134 4.17 -8.02 0.99
N ALA A 135 4.51 -8.73 -0.09
CA ALA A 135 3.74 -8.69 -1.34
C ALA A 135 2.28 -9.10 -1.11
N GLU A 136 2.05 -10.21 -0.40
CA GLU A 136 0.70 -10.66 -0.05
C GLU A 136 -0.07 -9.62 0.77
N LYS A 137 0.58 -9.01 1.78
CA LYS A 137 -0.03 -7.92 2.56
C LYS A 137 -0.41 -6.74 1.69
N ILE A 138 0.43 -6.37 0.71
CA ILE A 138 0.09 -5.30 -0.23
C ILE A 138 -1.16 -5.71 -1.03
N LEU A 139 -1.21 -6.93 -1.57
CA LEU A 139 -2.36 -7.41 -2.34
C LEU A 139 -3.67 -7.42 -1.55
N LEU A 140 -3.65 -7.64 -0.23
CA LEU A 140 -4.85 -7.54 0.63
C LEU A 140 -5.48 -6.13 0.63
N HIS A 141 -4.72 -5.09 0.31
CA HIS A 141 -5.25 -3.73 0.17
C HIS A 141 -5.94 -3.48 -1.16
N PHE A 142 -5.84 -4.41 -2.12
CA PHE A 142 -6.39 -4.28 -3.46
C PHE A 142 -7.48 -5.33 -3.71
N SER A 143 -8.39 -5.01 -4.63
CA SER A 143 -9.46 -5.92 -5.07
C SER A 143 -9.21 -6.39 -6.51
N LYS A 144 -9.86 -7.46 -6.94
CA LYS A 144 -9.75 -8.04 -8.30
C LYS A 144 -10.39 -7.20 -9.42
N LYS A 145 -10.45 -5.88 -9.25
CA LYS A 145 -10.97 -4.93 -10.23
C LYS A 145 -9.92 -4.65 -11.30
N ASP A 146 -10.38 -4.24 -12.47
CA ASP A 146 -9.51 -3.92 -13.61
C ASP A 146 -8.46 -2.85 -13.28
N GLU A 147 -8.80 -1.87 -12.46
CA GLU A 147 -7.89 -0.79 -12.04
C GLU A 147 -6.68 -1.27 -11.22
N HIS A 148 -6.73 -2.47 -10.63
CA HIS A 148 -5.64 -3.04 -9.83
C HIS A 148 -4.87 -4.16 -10.54
N LYS A 149 -5.32 -4.61 -11.71
CA LYS A 149 -4.70 -5.73 -12.44
C LYS A 149 -3.21 -5.54 -12.69
N ALA A 150 -2.82 -4.30 -13.01
CA ALA A 150 -1.43 -4.00 -13.29
C ALA A 150 -0.57 -4.05 -12.01
N ILE A 151 -1.11 -3.66 -10.85
CA ILE A 151 -0.43 -3.82 -9.55
C ILE A 151 -0.26 -5.31 -9.22
N GLU A 152 -1.34 -6.09 -9.35
CA GLU A 152 -1.34 -7.53 -9.08
C GLU A 152 -0.33 -8.26 -9.97
N LYS A 153 -0.29 -7.92 -11.26
CA LYS A 153 0.68 -8.47 -12.21
C LYS A 153 2.11 -8.15 -11.82
N GLU A 154 2.45 -6.87 -11.60
CA GLU A 154 3.84 -6.49 -11.29
C GLU A 154 4.34 -7.10 -9.98
N LEU A 155 3.48 -7.23 -8.96
CA LEU A 155 3.82 -7.93 -7.71
C LEU A 155 3.96 -9.45 -7.91
N SER A 156 3.13 -10.05 -8.76
CA SER A 156 3.22 -11.48 -9.03
C SER A 156 4.51 -11.81 -9.80
N ASP A 157 4.80 -11.04 -10.85
CA ASP A 157 6.03 -11.18 -11.64
C ASP A 157 7.28 -11.03 -10.75
N SER A 158 7.26 -10.08 -9.79
CA SER A 158 8.36 -9.90 -8.85
C SER A 158 8.50 -11.04 -7.84
N VAL A 159 7.38 -11.58 -7.35
CA VAL A 159 7.36 -12.76 -6.48
C VAL A 159 7.88 -14.00 -7.21
N ASP A 160 7.60 -14.15 -8.51
CA ASP A 160 8.10 -15.28 -9.29
C ASP A 160 9.62 -15.23 -9.48
N ILE A 161 10.19 -14.03 -9.66
CA ILE A 161 11.66 -13.83 -9.64
C ILE A 161 12.24 -14.27 -8.28
N ILE A 162 11.61 -13.86 -7.18
CA ILE A 162 12.06 -14.23 -5.83
C ILE A 162 12.02 -15.75 -5.62
N LYS A 163 10.97 -16.42 -6.11
CA LYS A 163 10.83 -17.88 -6.01
C LYS A 163 11.88 -18.63 -6.83
N ASP A 164 12.28 -18.12 -8.02
CA ASP A 164 13.40 -18.71 -8.79
C ASP A 164 14.71 -18.61 -7.99
N ILE A 165 14.94 -17.48 -7.32
CA ILE A 165 16.09 -17.31 -6.42
C ILE A 165 16.02 -18.29 -5.25
N GLU A 166 14.87 -18.43 -4.57
CA GLU A 166 14.69 -19.38 -3.48
C GLU A 166 15.01 -20.83 -3.92
N ALA A 167 14.49 -21.22 -5.08
CA ALA A 167 14.66 -22.57 -5.62
C ALA A 167 16.12 -22.89 -5.94
N ARG A 168 16.93 -21.89 -6.29
CA ARG A 168 18.33 -22.08 -6.70
C ARG A 168 19.36 -21.85 -5.60
N GLU A 169 19.21 -20.78 -4.82
CA GLU A 169 20.24 -20.31 -3.90
C GLU A 169 20.04 -20.81 -2.47
N ALA A 170 18.80 -21.17 -2.10
CA ALA A 170 18.43 -21.27 -0.69
C ALA A 170 18.10 -22.70 -0.22
N ARG A 171 17.91 -23.64 -1.15
CA ARG A 171 17.80 -25.09 -0.85
C ARG A 171 18.37 -25.97 -1.98
N PRO A 172 19.68 -26.26 -1.99
CA PRO A 172 20.28 -27.17 -2.96
C PRO A 172 19.74 -28.62 -2.93
N GLY A 173 18.97 -29.00 -1.90
CA GLY A 173 18.58 -30.39 -1.64
C GLY A 173 17.08 -30.74 -1.67
N PHE A 174 16.16 -29.79 -1.89
CA PHE A 174 14.72 -30.08 -1.85
C PHE A 174 14.05 -30.18 -3.23
N TYR A 175 14.61 -29.57 -4.28
CA TYR A 175 14.02 -29.62 -5.62
C TYR A 175 14.94 -30.04 -6.77
N ASN A 176 16.27 -30.09 -6.65
CA ASN A 176 17.13 -30.81 -7.59
C ASN A 176 18.59 -30.81 -7.12
N LEU A 177 19.18 -32.01 -7.01
CA LEU A 177 20.60 -32.22 -6.69
C LEU A 177 21.56 -31.83 -7.84
N HIS A 178 21.03 -31.28 -8.93
CA HIS A 178 21.72 -31.05 -10.22
C HIS A 178 21.47 -29.62 -10.75
N LEU A 179 21.53 -28.62 -9.88
CA LEU A 179 21.79 -27.27 -10.40
C LEU A 179 23.28 -27.20 -10.77
N PRO A 180 23.63 -26.83 -12.01
CA PRO A 180 25.01 -26.58 -12.39
C PRO A 180 25.62 -25.55 -11.41
N LYS A 181 26.92 -25.69 -11.10
CA LYS A 181 27.71 -24.62 -10.46
C LYS A 181 27.28 -23.29 -11.09
N THR A 182 26.90 -22.32 -10.26
CA THR A 182 26.29 -21.05 -10.68
C THR A 182 26.84 -20.61 -12.02
N ASP A 183 25.96 -20.56 -13.04
CA ASP A 183 26.35 -19.94 -14.30
C ASP A 183 26.80 -18.53 -13.94
N LYS A 184 27.99 -18.11 -14.39
CA LYS A 184 28.59 -16.84 -13.98
C LYS A 184 27.66 -15.65 -14.25
N THR A 185 26.69 -15.83 -15.13
CA THR A 185 25.70 -14.82 -15.50
C THR A 185 24.46 -14.83 -14.63
N TYR A 186 24.11 -15.91 -13.93
CA TYR A 186 22.83 -16.06 -13.22
C TYR A 186 22.56 -14.93 -12.21
N ALA A 187 23.51 -14.70 -11.30
CA ALA A 187 23.37 -13.64 -10.32
C ALA A 187 23.36 -12.24 -10.97
N SER A 188 24.01 -12.04 -12.12
CA SER A 188 23.91 -10.78 -12.87
C SER A 188 22.55 -10.61 -13.55
N GLU A 189 21.96 -11.69 -14.07
CA GLU A 189 20.62 -11.72 -14.67
C GLU A 189 19.56 -11.42 -13.61
N MET A 190 19.62 -12.11 -12.46
CA MET A 190 18.69 -11.88 -11.34
C MET A 190 18.76 -10.46 -10.80
N ARG A 191 19.96 -9.87 -10.71
CA ARG A 191 20.10 -8.44 -10.35
C ARG A 191 19.36 -7.55 -11.34
N GLY A 192 19.51 -7.81 -12.65
CA GLY A 192 18.81 -7.05 -13.69
C GLY A 192 17.29 -7.19 -13.61
N LEU A 193 16.80 -8.40 -13.38
CA LEU A 193 15.36 -8.67 -13.19
C LEU A 193 14.82 -7.95 -11.95
N ILE A 194 15.54 -8.00 -10.82
CA ILE A 194 15.16 -7.28 -9.60
C ILE A 194 15.17 -5.75 -9.83
N ASP A 195 16.18 -5.20 -10.50
CA ASP A 195 16.25 -3.75 -10.77
C ASP A 195 15.08 -3.27 -11.64
N ASN A 196 14.70 -4.07 -12.63
CA ASN A 196 13.52 -3.83 -13.46
C ASN A 196 12.25 -3.89 -12.61
N SER A 197 12.10 -4.92 -11.79
CA SER A 197 10.97 -5.09 -10.87
C SER A 197 10.84 -3.91 -9.90
N ILE A 198 11.93 -3.47 -9.27
CA ILE A 198 11.95 -2.31 -8.36
C ILE A 198 11.45 -1.07 -9.10
N THR A 199 11.90 -0.87 -10.34
CA THR A 199 11.52 0.28 -11.15
C THR A 199 10.04 0.25 -11.52
N SER A 200 9.53 -0.90 -12.01
CA SER A 200 8.13 -1.06 -12.40
C SER A 200 7.19 -0.88 -11.20
N ILE A 201 7.47 -1.55 -10.09
CA ILE A 201 6.67 -1.47 -8.86
C ILE A 201 6.65 -0.04 -8.32
N ARG A 202 7.81 0.62 -8.24
CA ARG A 202 7.88 2.01 -7.80
C ARG A 202 7.00 2.91 -8.67
N ASN A 203 7.08 2.76 -9.99
CA ASN A 203 6.35 3.62 -10.92
C ASN A 203 4.84 3.39 -10.81
N ILE A 204 4.40 2.13 -10.77
CA ILE A 204 2.97 1.83 -10.73
C ILE A 204 2.31 2.29 -9.44
N PHE A 205 2.95 2.04 -8.29
CA PHE A 205 2.45 2.52 -7.01
C PHE A 205 2.52 4.03 -6.88
N ARG A 206 3.54 4.68 -7.43
CA ARG A 206 3.65 6.15 -7.44
C ARG A 206 2.46 6.79 -8.14
N GLU A 207 2.16 6.35 -9.36
CA GLU A 207 1.07 6.90 -10.17
C GLU A 207 -0.30 6.59 -9.56
N TYR A 208 -0.49 5.34 -9.15
CA TYR A 208 -1.75 4.89 -8.55
C TYR A 208 -2.05 5.63 -7.24
N LEU A 209 -1.10 5.65 -6.29
CA LEU A 209 -1.30 6.31 -5.00
C LEU A 209 -1.39 7.83 -5.12
N LYS A 210 -0.80 8.43 -6.16
CA LYS A 210 -0.98 9.84 -6.48
C LYS A 210 -2.40 10.14 -6.94
N THR A 211 -2.97 9.27 -7.78
CA THR A 211 -4.36 9.36 -8.21
C THR A 211 -5.32 9.23 -7.02
N GLU A 212 -5.10 8.24 -6.14
CA GLU A 212 -5.91 8.05 -4.93
C GLU A 212 -5.81 9.22 -3.96
N TRP A 213 -4.61 9.81 -3.84
CA TRP A 213 -4.41 11.03 -3.04
C TRP A 213 -5.21 12.21 -3.56
N ASP A 214 -5.25 12.39 -4.88
CA ASP A 214 -6.01 13.48 -5.48
C ASP A 214 -7.53 13.22 -5.43
N ARG A 215 -7.98 11.96 -5.47
CA ARG A 215 -9.38 11.58 -5.17
C ARG A 215 -9.73 11.88 -3.71
N ALA A 216 -8.86 11.56 -2.75
CA ALA A 216 -9.06 11.81 -1.33
C ALA A 216 -9.27 13.32 -1.03
N LYS A 217 -8.51 14.20 -1.70
CA LYS A 217 -8.69 15.66 -1.58
C LYS A 217 -10.05 16.15 -2.08
N LYS A 218 -10.64 15.46 -3.05
CA LYS A 218 -11.94 15.79 -3.63
C LYS A 218 -13.11 15.18 -2.85
N GLY A 219 -12.85 14.29 -1.89
CA GLY A 219 -13.89 13.57 -1.15
C GLY A 219 -14.60 12.47 -1.96
N GLU A 220 -13.99 12.03 -3.06
CA GLU A 220 -14.43 10.92 -3.92
C GLU A 220 -14.08 9.56 -3.30
#